data_AF-A0A7J9PD68-F1
#
_entry.id   AF-A0A7J9PD68-F1
#
_cell.length_a   1.000
_cell.length_b   1.000
_cell.length_c   1.000
_cell.angle_alpha   90.00
_cell.angle_beta   90.00
_cell.angle_gamma   90.00
#
_symmetry.space_group_name_H-M   'P 1'
#
loop_
_entity.id
_entity.type
_entity.pdbx_description
1 polymer ?
#
loop_
_entity_poly.entity_id
_entity_poly.type
_entity_poly.pdbx_seq_one_letter_code
_entity_poly.pdbx_strand_id
1 'polypeptide(L)'
;MLQPGSKGIPAKDSFGNPIMIERDGKQIQKYDYIPDIKTPGKVLIKGGINNAKIMMSFPDVMSIYQYLQENEDFVKYNMNLELLRDLKKLNSQMGISMEKIYETAKERGMSKEYVDTIFSKMDEVKK
;
A
#
# COMPACT_ATOMS: atom_id res chain seq x y z
N MET A 1 -6.42 -2.64 -16.76
CA MET A 1 -7.40 -2.21 -15.75
C MET A 1 -7.57 -0.71 -15.94
N LEU A 2 -8.79 -0.20 -16.10
CA LEU A 2 -9.04 1.23 -16.28
C LEU A 2 -8.51 1.99 -15.05
N GLN A 3 -7.77 3.10 -15.26
CA GLN A 3 -7.43 3.97 -14.14
C GLN A 3 -8.74 4.54 -13.58
N PRO A 4 -9.01 4.40 -12.27
CA PRO A 4 -10.20 5.00 -11.67
C PRO A 4 -10.22 6.51 -11.91
N GLY A 5 -11.40 7.09 -12.15
CA GLY A 5 -11.50 8.49 -12.54
C GLY A 5 -11.09 8.83 -13.97
N SER A 6 -10.87 7.83 -14.82
CA SER A 6 -10.53 8.05 -16.23
C SER A 6 -11.52 7.38 -17.17
N LYS A 7 -11.58 7.89 -18.40
CA LYS A 7 -12.16 7.19 -19.55
C LYS A 7 -11.04 6.83 -20.53
N GLY A 8 -11.14 5.65 -21.13
CA GLY A 8 -10.25 5.26 -22.22
C GLY A 8 -10.70 5.91 -23.52
N ILE A 9 -9.77 6.56 -24.21
CA ILE A 9 -9.93 7.03 -25.59
C ILE A 9 -9.03 6.17 -26.47
N PRO A 10 -9.52 5.61 -27.59
CA PRO A 10 -8.67 4.88 -28.51
C PRO A 10 -7.48 5.74 -28.96
N ALA A 11 -6.27 5.24 -28.73
CA ALA A 11 -5.07 5.88 -29.24
C ALA A 11 -5.05 5.69 -30.76
N LYS A 12 -4.79 6.78 -31.48
CA LYS A 12 -4.78 6.82 -32.94
C LYS A 12 -3.39 7.22 -33.44
N ASP A 13 -2.98 6.66 -34.58
CA ASP A 13 -1.79 7.11 -35.30
C ASP A 13 -2.03 8.49 -35.96
N SER A 14 -1.02 9.02 -36.63
CA SER A 14 -1.11 10.30 -37.35
C SER A 14 -2.13 10.32 -38.49
N PHE A 15 -2.66 9.17 -38.89
CA PHE A 15 -3.66 9.01 -39.94
C PHE A 15 -5.07 8.74 -39.37
N GLY A 16 -5.21 8.67 -38.03
CA GLY A 16 -6.48 8.43 -37.35
C GLY A 16 -6.84 6.96 -37.15
N ASN A 17 -5.96 6.02 -37.51
CA ASN A 17 -6.20 4.60 -37.33
C ASN A 17 -5.89 4.16 -35.89
N PRO A 18 -6.66 3.22 -35.32
CA PRO A 18 -6.33 2.60 -34.04
C PRO A 18 -4.91 2.07 -33.95
N ILE A 19 -4.18 2.46 -32.92
CA ILE A 19 -2.90 1.85 -32.58
C ILE A 19 -3.16 0.51 -31.89
N MET A 20 -2.54 -0.57 -32.38
CA MET A 20 -2.60 -1.90 -31.77
C MET A 20 -1.31 -2.19 -31.01
N ILE A 21 -1.41 -2.86 -29.85
CA ILE A 21 -0.28 -3.33 -29.04
C ILE A 21 -0.44 -4.82 -28.73
N GLU A 22 0.66 -5.53 -28.56
CA GLU A 22 0.61 -6.94 -28.15
C GLU A 22 0.63 -7.05 -26.62
N ARG A 23 -0.31 -7.82 -26.05
CA ARG A 23 -0.38 -8.13 -24.63
C ARG A 23 -0.86 -9.56 -24.45
N ASP A 24 -0.11 -10.35 -23.68
CA ASP A 24 -0.43 -11.76 -23.41
C ASP A 24 -0.68 -12.58 -24.69
N GLY A 25 0.12 -12.33 -25.74
CA GLY A 25 0.04 -13.01 -27.03
C GLY A 25 -1.18 -12.61 -27.90
N LYS A 26 -1.87 -11.52 -27.57
CA LYS A 26 -3.01 -10.99 -28.34
C LYS A 26 -2.77 -9.55 -28.77
N GLN A 27 -3.16 -9.21 -29.99
CA GLN A 27 -3.25 -7.82 -30.42
C GLN A 27 -4.47 -7.17 -29.78
N ILE A 28 -4.25 -6.13 -29.00
CA ILE A 28 -5.28 -5.31 -28.36
C ILE A 28 -5.14 -3.86 -28.79
N GLN A 29 -6.26 -3.15 -28.90
CA GLN A 29 -6.23 -1.71 -29.18
C GLN A 29 -5.64 -0.96 -28.00
N LYS A 30 -4.74 -0.02 -28.29
CA LYS A 30 -4.17 0.91 -27.30
C LYS A 30 -5.21 1.98 -26.97
N TYR A 31 -5.33 2.29 -25.68
CA TYR A 31 -6.17 3.36 -25.17
C TYR A 31 -5.30 4.34 -24.38
N ASP A 32 -5.54 5.63 -24.60
CA ASP A 32 -5.05 6.72 -23.76
C ASP A 32 -6.13 7.03 -22.70
N TYR A 33 -5.72 7.22 -21.46
CA TYR A 33 -6.65 7.46 -20.35
C TYR A 33 -6.68 8.93 -20.01
N ILE A 34 -7.85 9.56 -20.11
CA ILE A 34 -8.04 10.96 -19.71
C ILE A 34 -8.99 11.06 -18.52
N PRO A 35 -8.86 12.09 -17.66
CA PRO A 35 -9.78 12.31 -16.54
C PRO A 35 -11.25 12.38 -16.98
N ASP A 36 -12.15 11.75 -16.22
CA ASP A 36 -13.59 11.75 -16.46
C ASP A 36 -14.37 11.92 -15.15
N ILE A 37 -15.07 13.05 -15.03
CA ILE A 37 -15.86 13.40 -13.85
C ILE A 37 -17.05 12.46 -13.61
N LYS A 38 -17.53 11.76 -14.65
CA LYS A 38 -18.64 10.79 -14.53
C LYS A 38 -18.19 9.45 -13.97
N THR A 39 -16.90 9.16 -14.00
CA THR A 39 -16.32 7.92 -13.50
C THR A 39 -15.76 8.19 -12.09
N PRO A 40 -16.35 7.64 -11.01
CA PRO A 40 -15.84 7.89 -9.67
C PRO A 40 -14.42 7.34 -9.48
N GLY A 41 -13.64 8.04 -8.66
CA GLY A 41 -12.37 7.53 -8.15
C GLY A 41 -12.58 6.21 -7.41
N LYS A 42 -11.63 5.29 -7.52
CA LYS A 42 -11.59 4.03 -6.79
C LYS A 42 -10.20 3.89 -6.20
N VAL A 43 -10.10 3.72 -4.90
CA VAL A 43 -8.83 3.45 -4.24
C VAL A 43 -8.87 2.04 -3.68
N LEU A 44 -7.84 1.27 -3.97
CA LEU A 44 -7.67 -0.07 -3.42
C LEU A 44 -6.90 0.06 -2.12
N ILE A 45 -7.56 -0.17 -0.99
CA ILE A 45 -6.90 -0.31 0.31
C ILE A 45 -6.74 -1.81 0.56
N LYS A 46 -5.50 -2.29 0.50
CA LYS A 46 -5.16 -3.66 0.90
C LYS A 46 -4.96 -3.68 2.42
N GLY A 47 -5.57 -4.66 3.12
CA GLY A 47 -5.29 -4.90 4.54
C GLY A 47 -6.46 -4.81 5.53
N GLY A 48 -7.66 -4.40 5.10
CA GLY A 48 -8.88 -4.55 5.93
C GLY A 48 -9.36 -6.00 5.99
N ILE A 49 -10.20 -6.35 6.98
CA ILE A 49 -10.74 -7.69 7.26
C ILE A 49 -11.32 -8.41 6.01
N ASN A 50 -11.67 -7.68 4.94
CA ASN A 50 -12.22 -8.22 3.69
C ASN A 50 -11.53 -7.77 2.39
N ASN A 51 -10.28 -7.25 2.40
CA ASN A 51 -9.66 -6.68 1.19
C ASN A 51 -10.62 -5.73 0.43
N ALA A 52 -11.32 -4.89 1.19
CA ALA A 52 -12.45 -4.12 0.69
C ALA A 52 -11.98 -3.06 -0.30
N LYS A 53 -12.58 -3.04 -1.50
CA LYS A 53 -12.45 -1.92 -2.43
C LYS A 53 -13.30 -0.79 -1.90
N ILE A 54 -12.66 0.27 -1.39
CA ILE A 54 -13.39 1.45 -0.91
C ILE A 54 -13.55 2.42 -2.08
N MET A 55 -14.79 2.75 -2.42
CA MET A 55 -15.07 3.83 -3.36
C MET A 55 -14.93 5.16 -2.60
N MET A 56 -14.02 6.02 -3.05
CA MET A 56 -13.76 7.32 -2.44
C MET A 56 -13.69 8.39 -3.54
N SER A 57 -14.17 9.59 -3.23
CA SER A 57 -14.02 10.73 -4.13
C SER A 57 -12.55 11.19 -4.16
N PHE A 58 -12.10 11.81 -5.24
CA PHE A 58 -10.72 12.33 -5.31
C PHE A 58 -10.40 13.41 -4.26
N PRO A 59 -11.33 14.31 -3.89
CA PRO A 59 -11.13 15.20 -2.74
C PRO A 59 -10.81 14.43 -1.45
N ASP A 60 -11.57 13.38 -1.13
CA ASP A 60 -11.31 12.58 0.08
C ASP A 60 -9.94 11.89 0.04
N VAL A 61 -9.55 11.37 -1.13
CA VAL A 61 -8.23 10.77 -1.34
C VAL A 61 -7.11 11.79 -1.10
N MET A 62 -7.30 13.03 -1.56
CA MET A 62 -6.32 14.10 -1.35
C MET A 62 -6.24 14.51 0.12
N SER A 63 -7.38 14.62 0.81
CA SER A 63 -7.40 14.91 2.25
C SER A 63 -6.68 13.83 3.07
N ILE A 64 -6.89 12.55 2.74
CA ILE A 64 -6.16 11.44 3.38
C ILE A 64 -4.67 11.55 3.07
N TYR A 65 -4.30 11.80 1.82
CA TYR A 65 -2.89 11.94 1.43
C TYR A 65 -2.19 13.07 2.19
N GLN A 66 -2.82 14.24 2.31
CA GLN A 66 -2.30 15.38 3.06
C GLN A 66 -2.14 15.04 4.53
N TYR A 67 -3.16 14.44 5.16
CA TYR A 67 -3.07 13.99 6.54
C TYR A 67 -1.89 13.02 6.76
N LEU A 68 -1.69 12.06 5.84
CA LEU A 68 -0.59 11.10 5.93
C LEU A 68 0.78 11.75 5.75
N GLN A 69 0.90 12.80 4.92
CA GLN A 69 2.13 13.57 4.78
C GLN A 69 2.43 14.38 6.04
N GLU A 70 1.43 15.06 6.60
CA GLU A 70 1.58 15.85 7.83
C GLU A 70 1.94 14.99 9.05
N ASN A 71 1.57 13.71 9.03
CA ASN A 71 1.76 12.77 10.13
C ASN A 71 2.72 11.62 9.77
N GLU A 72 3.61 11.83 8.80
CA GLU A 72 4.45 10.75 8.25
C GLU A 72 5.25 10.01 9.33
N ASP A 73 5.88 10.73 10.26
CA ASP A 73 6.66 10.13 11.34
C ASP A 73 5.82 9.28 12.28
N PHE A 74 4.61 9.75 12.61
CA PHE A 74 3.66 9.01 13.43
C PHE A 74 3.19 7.74 12.71
N VAL A 75 2.91 7.82 11.41
CA VAL A 75 2.51 6.68 10.59
C VAL A 75 3.64 5.65 10.50
N LYS A 76 4.88 6.09 10.23
CA LYS A 76 6.07 5.22 10.20
C LYS A 76 6.31 4.54 11.54
N TYR A 77 6.18 5.28 12.64
CA TYR A 77 6.33 4.74 13.98
C TYR A 77 5.31 3.62 14.25
N ASN A 78 4.03 3.86 13.98
CA ASN A 78 2.98 2.85 14.18
C ASN A 78 3.14 1.64 13.25
N MET A 79 3.55 1.85 11.99
CA MET A 79 3.89 0.75 11.08
C MET A 79 5.00 -0.14 11.66
N ASN A 80 6.04 0.46 12.24
CA ASN A 80 7.11 -0.29 12.90
C ASN A 80 6.60 -1.06 14.14
N LEU A 81 5.69 -0.47 14.92
CA LEU A 81 5.06 -1.17 16.05
C LEU A 81 4.25 -2.39 15.60
N GLU A 82 3.46 -2.27 14.52
CA GLU A 82 2.68 -3.39 13.98
C GLU A 82 3.58 -4.52 13.51
N LEU A 83 4.65 -4.21 12.78
CA LEU A 83 5.64 -5.19 12.36
C LEU A 83 6.28 -5.90 13.55
N LEU A 84 6.75 -5.14 14.55
CA LEU A 84 7.38 -5.71 15.73
C LEU A 84 6.42 -6.58 16.53
N ARG A 85 5.14 -6.21 16.63
CA ARG A 85 4.10 -7.03 17.23
C ARG A 85 3.95 -8.36 16.49
N ASP A 86 3.95 -8.33 15.16
CA ASP A 86 3.77 -9.53 14.34
C ASP A 86 5.02 -10.43 14.40
N LEU A 87 6.22 -9.86 14.38
CA LEU A 87 7.47 -10.59 14.61
C LEU A 87 7.51 -11.23 16.01
N LYS A 88 7.06 -10.51 17.06
CA LYS A 88 6.95 -11.04 18.42
C LYS A 88 5.99 -12.23 18.49
N LYS A 89 4.85 -12.14 17.80
CA LYS A 89 3.91 -13.28 17.68
C LYS A 89 4.59 -14.47 17.00
N LEU A 90 5.28 -14.26 15.88
CA LEU A 90 5.98 -15.33 15.16
C LEU A 90 7.11 -15.97 15.99
N ASN A 91 7.84 -15.19 16.80
CA ASN A 91 8.79 -15.75 17.78
C ASN A 91 8.08 -16.65 18.79
N SER A 92 7.00 -16.16 19.40
CA SER A 92 6.26 -16.92 20.43
C SER A 92 5.49 -18.13 19.90
N GLN A 93 5.01 -18.11 18.66
CA GLN A 93 4.11 -19.12 18.10
C GLN A 93 4.78 -20.06 17.10
N MET A 94 5.80 -19.58 16.39
CA MET A 94 6.46 -20.31 15.30
C MET A 94 7.97 -20.48 15.53
N GLY A 95 8.49 -20.02 16.67
CA GLY A 95 9.89 -20.22 17.05
C GLY A 95 10.90 -19.46 16.19
N ILE A 96 10.50 -18.37 15.52
CA ILE A 96 11.46 -17.50 14.81
C ILE A 96 12.49 -16.97 15.82
N SER A 97 13.78 -17.09 15.52
CA SER A 97 14.83 -16.66 16.43
C SER A 97 14.89 -15.14 16.58
N MET A 98 15.38 -14.67 17.74
CA MET A 98 15.55 -13.23 17.97
C MET A 98 16.60 -12.62 17.03
N GLU A 99 17.61 -13.38 16.61
CA GLU A 99 18.60 -12.93 15.63
C GLU A 99 17.92 -12.51 14.33
N LYS A 100 17.00 -13.35 13.81
CA LYS A 100 16.26 -13.07 12.57
C LYS A 100 15.32 -11.87 12.71
N ILE A 101 14.78 -11.65 13.91
CA ILE A 101 13.98 -10.46 14.21
C ILE A 101 14.84 -9.20 14.15
N TYR A 102 16.04 -9.22 14.76
CA TYR A 102 16.95 -8.08 14.71
C TYR A 102 17.47 -7.80 13.30
N GLU A 103 17.75 -8.83 12.50
CA GLU A 103 18.11 -8.67 11.09
C GLU A 103 17.00 -7.97 10.31
N THR A 104 15.75 -8.46 10.45
CA THR A 104 14.57 -7.86 9.80
C THR A 104 14.34 -6.41 10.25
N ALA A 105 14.57 -6.12 11.53
CA ALA A 105 14.41 -4.78 12.08
C ALA A 105 15.49 -3.82 11.57
N LYS A 106 16.74 -4.30 11.47
CA LYS A 106 17.88 -3.54 10.97
C LYS A 106 17.73 -3.17 9.50
N GLU A 107 17.21 -4.07 8.66
CA GLU A 107 16.89 -3.77 7.25
C GLU A 107 15.90 -2.61 7.09
N ARG A 108 15.13 -2.32 8.14
CA ARG A 108 14.19 -1.19 8.19
C ARG A 108 14.69 0.01 8.99
N GLY A 109 15.98 0.02 9.34
CA GLY A 109 16.60 1.12 10.07
C GLY A 109 16.24 1.19 11.57
N MET A 110 15.72 0.11 12.16
CA MET A 110 15.46 0.03 13.59
C MET A 110 16.68 -0.52 14.33
N SER A 111 17.04 0.11 15.46
CA SER A 111 18.14 -0.38 16.31
C SER A 111 17.68 -1.55 17.18
N LYS A 112 18.64 -2.32 17.70
CA LYS A 112 18.35 -3.43 18.62
C LYS A 112 17.68 -2.91 19.90
N GLU A 113 18.19 -1.82 20.45
CA GLU A 113 17.68 -1.17 21.67
C GLU A 113 16.22 -0.72 21.50
N TYR A 114 15.88 -0.23 20.30
CA TYR A 114 14.51 0.10 19.96
C TYR A 114 13.59 -1.14 20.00
N VAL A 115 14.02 -2.23 19.37
CA VAL A 115 13.28 -3.51 19.38
C VAL A 115 13.05 -4.01 20.81
N ASP A 116 14.11 -4.04 21.61
CA ASP A 116 14.06 -4.50 23.01
C ASP A 116 13.10 -3.66 23.85
N THR A 117 13.17 -2.33 23.69
CA THR A 117 12.29 -1.39 24.39
C THR A 117 10.81 -1.63 24.03
N ILE A 118 10.51 -1.79 22.74
CA ILE A 118 9.15 -2.03 22.28
C ILE A 118 8.64 -3.39 22.77
N PHE A 119 9.47 -4.43 22.71
CA PHE A 119 9.09 -5.76 23.19
C PHE A 119 8.79 -5.75 24.68
N SER A 120 9.60 -5.09 25.51
CA SER A 120 9.35 -4.92 26.94
C SER A 120 8.00 -4.24 27.21
N LYS A 121 7.76 -3.08 26.58
CA LYS A 121 6.50 -2.33 26.71
C LYS A 121 5.27 -3.16 26.32
N MET A 122 5.37 -3.99 25.29
CA MET A 122 4.26 -4.86 24.87
C MET A 122 3.90 -5.93 25.91
N ASP A 123 4.82 -6.33 26.78
CA ASP A 123 4.54 -7.29 27.85
C ASP A 123 3.95 -6.62 29.10
N GLU A 124 4.25 -5.34 29.33
CA GLU A 124 3.68 -4.55 30.42
C GLU A 124 2.16 -4.36 30.24
N VAL A 125 1.68 -4.19 29.00
CA VAL A 125 0.25 -3.98 28.68
C VAL A 125 -0.60 -5.24 28.90
N LYS A 126 0.00 -6.41 29.11
CA LYS A 126 -0.71 -7.67 29.37
C LYS A 126 -0.99 -7.95 30.85
N LYS A 127 -0.55 -7.08 31.77
CA LYS A 127 -0.81 -7.16 33.21
C LYS A 127 -1.94 -6.21 33.61
#